data_AF-A0A1J5QHQ7-F1
#
_entry.id   AF-A0A1J5QHQ7-F1
#
_cell.length_a   1.000
_cell.length_b   1.000
_cell.length_c   1.000
_cell.angle_alpha   90.00
_cell.angle_beta   90.00
_cell.angle_gamma   90.00
#
_symmetry.space_group_name_H-M   'P 1'
#
loop_
_entity.id
_entity.type
_entity.pdbx_description
1 polymer ?
#
loop_
_entity_poly.entity_id
_entity_poly.type
_entity_poly.pdbx_seq_one_letter_code
_entity_poly.pdbx_strand_id
1 'polypeptide(L)'
;MAADRAGPPASVLPGRGAQACDHRLVRARREPDGGVSLRMSYAEAVVLHEVVAFSEWSNGLTEIELREPVERKVVSDVQQSLAPLIPELGTGEYGPSVRHAQSQVDPTPF
;
A
#
# COMPACT_ATOMS: atom_id res chain seq x y z
N MET A 1 25.89 33.99 -46.94
CA MET A 1 26.38 32.98 -45.99
C MET A 1 25.34 32.85 -44.89
N ALA A 2 24.66 31.71 -44.85
CA ALA A 2 23.55 31.45 -43.94
C ALA A 2 24.02 30.60 -42.74
N ALA A 3 23.41 30.89 -41.59
CA ALA A 3 23.28 30.08 -40.38
C ALA A 3 24.55 29.69 -39.60
N ASP A 4 24.76 30.36 -38.47
CA ASP A 4 25.21 29.67 -37.25
C ASP A 4 24.62 30.36 -36.01
N ARG A 5 23.59 29.73 -35.43
CA ARG A 5 23.11 29.98 -34.07
C ARG A 5 22.79 28.62 -33.46
N ALA A 6 23.82 27.91 -33.04
CA ALA A 6 23.68 26.80 -32.11
C ALA A 6 23.21 27.34 -30.74
N GLY A 7 21.95 27.09 -30.40
CA GLY A 7 21.39 27.32 -29.07
C GLY A 7 22.00 26.37 -28.03
N PRO A 8 21.89 26.69 -26.73
CA PRO A 8 22.46 25.89 -25.65
C PRO A 8 21.78 24.50 -25.55
N PRO A 9 22.50 23.45 -25.11
CA PRO A 9 21.95 22.11 -25.03
C PRO A 9 20.84 22.02 -23.98
N ALA A 10 19.81 21.26 -24.37
CA ALA A 10 18.59 20.99 -23.63
C ALA A 10 18.86 20.56 -22.19
N SER A 11 18.16 21.22 -21.26
CA SER A 11 18.00 20.82 -19.87
C SER A 11 17.63 19.34 -19.78
N VAL A 12 18.50 18.59 -19.10
CA VAL A 12 18.20 17.23 -18.62
C VAL A 12 16.93 17.32 -17.77
N LEU A 13 15.87 16.67 -18.24
CA LEU A 13 14.61 16.53 -17.51
C LEU A 13 14.90 15.89 -16.15
N PRO A 14 14.43 16.46 -15.02
CA PRO A 14 14.50 15.75 -13.75
C PRO A 14 13.68 14.47 -13.89
N GLY A 15 14.31 13.34 -13.55
CA GLY A 15 13.68 12.04 -13.48
C GLY A 15 12.35 12.15 -12.74
N ARG A 16 11.32 11.52 -13.31
CA ARG A 16 9.98 11.43 -12.74
C ARG A 16 10.09 11.25 -11.23
N GLY A 17 9.73 12.32 -10.51
CA GLY A 17 9.63 12.29 -9.07
C GLY A 17 8.81 11.07 -8.69
N ALA A 18 9.30 10.32 -7.70
CA ALA A 18 8.43 9.47 -6.91
C ALA A 18 7.26 10.37 -6.51
N GLN A 19 6.09 10.14 -7.12
CA GLN A 19 4.88 10.84 -6.78
C GLN A 19 4.58 10.39 -5.35
N ALA A 20 5.02 11.20 -4.39
CA ALA A 20 4.72 10.98 -3.00
C ALA A 20 3.20 11.11 -2.90
N CYS A 21 2.51 9.98 -2.74
CA CYS A 21 1.13 10.00 -2.29
C CYS A 21 1.17 10.61 -0.89
N ASP A 22 0.77 11.87 -0.75
CA ASP A 22 0.73 12.60 0.52
C ASP A 22 -0.50 12.15 1.33
N HIS A 23 -0.53 10.86 1.67
CA HIS A 23 -1.31 10.37 2.80
C HIS A 23 -0.41 10.54 4.01
N ARG A 24 -0.76 11.49 4.90
CA ARG A 24 0.12 12.12 5.91
C ARG A 24 0.94 11.19 6.84
N LEU A 25 0.81 9.86 6.76
CA LEU A 25 1.55 8.89 7.57
C LEU A 25 2.19 7.72 6.79
N VAL A 26 1.68 7.36 5.61
CA VAL A 26 2.25 6.26 4.81
C VAL A 26 3.37 6.79 3.91
N ARG A 27 4.60 6.32 4.13
CA ARG A 27 5.73 6.60 3.23
C ARG A 27 6.08 5.36 2.43
N ALA A 28 6.02 5.48 1.11
CA ALA A 28 6.49 4.44 0.20
C ALA A 28 7.87 4.79 -0.35
N ARG A 29 8.76 3.81 -0.41
CA ARG A 29 10.05 3.92 -1.10
C ARG A 29 10.24 2.71 -2.00
N ARG A 30 10.74 2.95 -3.22
CA ARG A 30 11.29 1.90 -4.08
C ARG A 30 12.74 1.64 -3.69
N GLU A 31 13.08 0.38 -3.51
CA GLU A 31 14.43 -0.08 -3.19
C GLU A 31 15.23 -0.36 -4.47
N PRO A 32 16.58 -0.33 -4.41
CA PRO A 32 17.43 -0.53 -5.58
C PRO A 32 17.29 -1.90 -6.25
N ASP A 33 16.85 -2.92 -5.52
CA ASP A 33 16.59 -4.27 -6.00
C ASP A 33 15.19 -4.45 -6.63
N GLY A 34 14.41 -3.37 -6.71
CA GLY A 34 13.03 -3.38 -7.19
C GLY A 34 11.98 -3.64 -6.10
N GLY A 35 12.39 -3.81 -4.85
CA GLY A 35 11.49 -3.90 -3.70
C GLY A 35 10.71 -2.61 -3.44
N VAL A 36 9.64 -2.72 -2.65
CA VAL A 36 8.88 -1.56 -2.16
C VAL A 36 8.76 -1.69 -0.65
N SER A 37 9.29 -0.71 0.08
CA SER A 37 9.08 -0.59 1.53
C SER A 37 8.01 0.45 1.82
N LEU A 38 7.03 0.05 2.62
CA LEU A 38 5.97 0.89 3.14
C LEU A 38 6.22 1.11 4.64
N ARG A 39 6.30 2.37 5.05
CA ARG A 39 6.26 2.74 6.46
C ARG A 39 4.84 3.16 6.79
N MET A 40 4.24 2.46 7.75
CA MET A 40 2.90 2.71 8.27
C MET A 40 2.90 2.53 9.79
N SER A 41 1.88 3.07 10.45
CA SER A 41 1.57 2.82 11.86
C SER A 41 1.04 1.40 12.05
N TYR A 42 1.07 0.92 13.29
CA TYR A 42 0.47 -0.37 13.64
C TYR A 42 -1.04 -0.40 13.34
N ALA A 43 -1.77 0.70 13.62
CA ALA A 43 -3.19 0.81 13.30
C ALA A 43 -3.47 0.68 11.79
N GLU A 44 -2.66 1.31 10.94
CA GLU A 44 -2.76 1.15 9.49
C GLU A 44 -2.47 -0.29 9.05
N ALA A 45 -1.52 -0.99 9.68
CA ALA A 45 -1.23 -2.39 9.38
C ALA A 45 -2.40 -3.33 9.76
N VAL A 46 -3.03 -3.10 10.92
CA VAL A 46 -4.22 -3.84 11.36
C VAL A 46 -5.40 -3.60 10.40
N VAL A 47 -5.65 -2.34 10.04
CA VAL A 47 -6.72 -1.99 9.09
C VAL A 47 -6.44 -2.58 7.70
N LEU A 48 -5.19 -2.53 7.23
CA LEU A 48 -4.80 -3.12 5.94
C LEU A 48 -5.01 -4.64 5.94
N HIS A 49 -4.59 -5.33 7.00
CA HIS A 49 -4.83 -6.77 7.14
C HIS A 49 -6.32 -7.09 7.13
N GLU A 50 -7.13 -6.33 7.86
CA GLU A 50 -8.59 -6.51 7.89
C GLU A 50 -9.23 -6.24 6.53
N VAL A 51 -8.84 -5.19 5.81
CA VAL A 51 -9.37 -4.88 4.47
C VAL A 51 -9.00 -5.97 3.48
N VAL A 52 -7.76 -6.47 3.52
CA VAL A 52 -7.32 -7.58 2.67
C VAL A 52 -8.13 -8.83 2.98
N ALA A 53 -8.23 -9.22 4.26
CA ALA A 53 -9.03 -10.35 4.69
C ALA A 53 -10.50 -10.17 4.29
N PHE A 54 -11.14 -9.06 4.64
CA PHE A 54 -12.54 -8.80 4.30
C PHE A 54 -12.77 -8.76 2.79
N SER A 55 -11.82 -8.28 1.99
CA SER A 55 -11.93 -8.35 0.52
C SER A 55 -11.95 -9.80 0.01
N GLU A 56 -11.32 -10.74 0.71
CA GLU A 56 -11.43 -12.17 0.44
C GLU A 56 -12.84 -12.71 0.76
N TRP A 57 -13.50 -12.16 1.78
CA TRP A 57 -14.82 -12.62 2.25
C TRP A 57 -16.02 -11.91 1.57
N SER A 58 -15.99 -10.59 1.42
CA SER A 58 -17.10 -9.75 0.94
C SER A 58 -17.35 -9.86 -0.56
N ASN A 59 -16.32 -10.22 -1.32
CA ASN A 59 -16.44 -10.51 -2.74
C ASN A 59 -16.86 -11.97 -3.01
N GLY A 60 -17.13 -12.76 -1.95
CA GLY A 60 -17.45 -14.19 -2.05
C GLY A 60 -16.56 -14.86 -3.08
N LEU A 61 -15.24 -14.95 -2.82
CA LEU A 61 -14.11 -15.35 -3.67
C LEU A 61 -14.31 -16.61 -4.56
N THR A 62 -15.32 -16.56 -5.41
CA THR A 62 -15.23 -16.93 -6.81
C THR A 62 -14.76 -15.69 -7.60
N GLU A 63 -15.08 -14.47 -7.16
CA GLU A 63 -14.75 -13.21 -7.86
C GLU A 63 -14.57 -12.01 -6.90
N ILE A 64 -13.44 -11.89 -6.21
CA ILE A 64 -12.70 -10.65 -6.50
C ILE A 64 -12.28 -10.89 -7.93
N GLU A 65 -12.56 -10.00 -8.88
CA GLU A 65 -11.94 -10.10 -10.21
C GLU A 65 -10.42 -9.82 -10.12
N LEU A 66 -9.72 -10.45 -9.17
CA LEU A 66 -8.35 -10.89 -9.35
C LEU A 66 -8.37 -12.01 -10.38
N ARG A 67 -8.76 -11.66 -11.62
CA ARG A 67 -8.91 -12.59 -12.76
C ARG A 67 -7.61 -13.34 -13.02
N GLU A 68 -6.49 -12.77 -12.58
CA GLU A 68 -5.17 -13.31 -12.76
C GLU A 68 -4.67 -14.01 -11.48
N PRO A 69 -4.18 -15.28 -11.58
CA PRO A 69 -3.56 -16.00 -10.47
C PRO A 69 -2.47 -15.21 -9.72
N VAL A 70 -1.82 -14.27 -10.42
CA VAL A 70 -0.79 -13.39 -9.87
C VAL A 70 -1.35 -12.48 -8.78
N GLU A 71 -2.52 -11.89 -9.00
CA GLU A 71 -3.11 -10.94 -8.06
C GLU A 71 -3.54 -11.63 -6.76
N ARG A 72 -4.15 -12.83 -6.85
CA ARG A 72 -4.45 -13.65 -5.67
C ARG A 72 -3.21 -14.02 -4.87
N LYS A 73 -2.13 -14.38 -5.56
CA LYS A 73 -0.85 -14.67 -4.91
C LYS A 73 -0.33 -13.44 -4.17
N VAL A 74 -0.31 -12.28 -4.81
CA VAL A 74 0.18 -11.04 -4.20
C VAL A 74 -0.63 -10.66 -2.97
N VAL A 75 -1.97 -10.75 -3.04
CA VAL A 75 -2.84 -10.46 -1.89
C VAL A 75 -2.60 -11.43 -0.73
N SER A 76 -2.49 -12.73 -1.03
CA SER A 76 -2.19 -13.75 0.00
C SER A 76 -0.80 -13.54 0.63
N ASP A 77 0.22 -13.25 -0.18
CA ASP A 77 1.58 -12.99 0.29
C ASP A 77 1.62 -11.75 1.20
N VAL A 78 0.88 -10.69 0.86
CA VAL A 78 0.76 -9.48 1.69
C VAL A 78 0.07 -9.80 3.01
N GLN A 79 -1.05 -10.52 2.99
CA GLN A 79 -1.77 -10.91 4.21
C GLN A 79 -0.88 -11.75 5.13
N GLN A 80 -0.19 -12.76 4.60
CA GLN A 80 0.74 -13.61 5.35
C GLN A 80 1.93 -12.82 5.91
N SER A 81 2.40 -11.79 5.19
CA SER A 81 3.49 -10.93 5.66
C SER A 81 3.05 -9.99 6.78
N LEU A 82 1.77 -9.58 6.80
CA LEU A 82 1.20 -8.74 7.85
C LEU A 82 0.85 -9.52 9.11
N ALA A 83 0.44 -10.79 9.00
CA ALA A 83 -0.04 -11.59 10.12
C ALA A 83 0.91 -11.64 11.35
N PRO A 84 2.24 -11.82 11.21
CA PRO A 84 3.15 -11.81 12.36
C PRO A 84 3.25 -10.46 13.07
N LEU A 85 2.84 -9.37 12.41
CA LEU A 85 2.88 -8.02 12.97
C LEU A 85 1.66 -7.70 13.83
N ILE A 86 0.65 -8.59 13.86
CA ILE A 86 -0.63 -8.40 14.56
C ILE A 86 -0.79 -9.51 15.62
N PRO A 87 -0.27 -9.32 16.84
CA PRO A 87 -0.30 -10.33 17.91
C PRO A 87 -1.71 -10.82 18.28
N GLU A 88 -2.72 -9.98 18.09
CA GLU A 88 -4.11 -10.22 18.45
C GLU A 88 -4.82 -11.10 17.42
N LEU A 89 -4.21 -11.34 16.25
CA LEU A 89 -4.79 -12.15 15.19
C LEU A 89 -5.09 -13.59 15.67
N GLY A 90 -6.30 -14.07 15.38
CA GLY A 90 -6.76 -15.39 15.83
C GLY A 90 -7.17 -15.45 17.31
N THR A 91 -7.13 -14.32 18.03
CA THR A 91 -7.59 -14.20 19.42
C THR A 91 -8.94 -13.47 19.51
N GLY A 92 -9.58 -13.54 20.68
CA GLY A 92 -10.80 -12.76 20.95
C GLY A 92 -10.59 -11.24 20.93
N GLU A 93 -9.34 -10.78 21.04
CA GLU A 93 -8.98 -9.35 21.04
C GLU A 93 -8.82 -8.76 19.64
N TYR A 94 -8.83 -9.60 18.59
CA TYR A 94 -8.66 -9.13 17.22
C TYR A 94 -9.75 -8.13 16.80
N GLY A 95 -11.03 -8.48 17.00
CA GLY A 95 -12.16 -7.60 16.64
C GLY A 95 -12.16 -6.25 17.37
N PRO A 96 -11.97 -6.21 18.71
CA PRO A 96 -11.73 -4.97 19.44
C PRO A 96 -10.56 -4.15 18.89
N SER A 97 -9.43 -4.79 18.57
CA SER A 97 -8.23 -4.14 18.05
C SER A 97 -8.46 -3.52 16.67
N VAL A 98 -9.18 -4.20 15.79
CA VAL A 98 -9.60 -3.65 14.48
C VAL A 98 -10.42 -2.38 14.65
N ARG A 99 -11.46 -2.40 15.50
CA ARG A 99 -12.29 -1.20 15.74
C ARG A 99 -11.48 -0.03 16.31
N HIS A 100 -10.58 -0.33 17.24
CA HIS A 100 -9.68 0.69 17.79
C HIS A 100 -8.76 1.26 16.71
N ALA A 101 -8.12 0.41 15.92
CA ALA A 101 -7.25 0.80 14.81
C ALA A 101 -7.99 1.66 13.77
N GLN A 102 -9.21 1.28 13.39
CA GLN A 102 -10.06 2.07 12.48
C GLN A 102 -10.27 3.49 13.00
N SER A 103 -10.58 3.66 14.30
CA SER A 103 -10.77 4.99 14.90
C SER A 103 -9.50 5.85 14.96
N GLN A 104 -8.31 5.22 14.95
CA GLN A 104 -7.03 5.94 14.89
C GLN A 104 -6.67 6.36 13.46
N VAL A 105 -7.09 5.57 12.46
CA VAL A 105 -6.83 5.84 11.03
C VAL A 105 -7.80 6.90 10.49
N ASP A 106 -9.09 6.74 10.78
CA ASP A 106 -10.12 7.74 10.48
C ASP A 106 -10.97 7.99 11.74
N PRO A 107 -10.75 9.12 12.44
CA PRO A 107 -11.50 9.46 13.63
C PRO A 107 -12.91 9.99 13.33
N THR A 108 -13.27 10.15 12.05
CA THR A 108 -14.60 10.63 11.67
C THR A 108 -15.63 9.54 11.96
N PRO A 109 -16.66 9.80 12.78
CA PRO A 109 -17.75 8.85 12.96
C PRO A 109 -18.52 8.73 11.64
N PHE A 110 -18.71 7.49 11.18
CA PHE A 110 -19.58 7.16 10.04
C PHE A 110 -21.04 7.56 10.32
#